data_AF-A0A8J2PCW5-F1
#
_entry.id   AF-A0A8J2PCW5-F1
#
_cell.length_a   1.000
_cell.length_b   1.000
_cell.length_c   1.000
_cell.angle_alpha   90.00
_cell.angle_beta   90.00
_cell.angle_gamma   90.00
#
_symmetry.space_group_name_H-M   'P 1'
#
loop_
_entity.id
_entity.type
_entity.pdbx_description
1 polymer ?
#
loop_
_entity_poly.entity_id
_entity_poly.type
_entity_poly.pdbx_seq_one_letter_code
_entity_poly.pdbx_strand_id
1 'polypeptide(L)'
;MSTILFSNFAGPVNPLKFIAGGGGDHLTDINFSGGTGTGKVGLAFGLLSYAGGIRIVTHSDKSILPDDLAVEQLNKDIMAEFELMSQSTPVFGQEIFAK
;
A
#
# COMPACT_ATOMS: atom_id res chain seq x y z
N MET A 1 12.95 11.34 19.04
CA MET A 1 12.11 11.88 17.95
C MET A 1 11.97 10.77 16.93
N SER A 2 10.76 10.26 16.75
CA SER A 2 10.48 9.19 15.79
C SER A 2 10.15 9.82 14.45
N THR A 3 10.83 9.40 13.39
CA THR A 3 10.53 9.83 12.03
C THR A 3 9.57 8.82 11.40
N ILE A 4 8.52 9.33 10.76
CA ILE A 4 7.63 8.53 9.91
C ILE A 4 7.96 8.85 8.46
N LEU A 5 8.20 7.81 7.66
CA LEU A 5 8.46 7.94 6.23
C LEU A 5 7.28 7.40 5.42
N PHE A 6 6.84 8.17 4.43
CA PHE A 6 5.88 7.73 3.44
C PHE A 6 6.52 7.74 2.06
N SER A 7 6.38 6.64 1.33
CA SER A 7 6.81 6.54 -0.05
C SER A 7 5.66 6.02 -0.89
N ASN A 8 5.41 6.66 -2.04
CA ASN A 8 4.34 6.30 -2.94
C ASN A 8 4.92 6.07 -4.34
N PHE A 9 4.93 4.82 -4.76
CA PHE A 9 5.40 4.39 -6.07
C PHE A 9 4.20 4.15 -6.98
N ALA A 10 4.09 4.94 -8.05
CA ALA A 10 3.13 4.67 -9.09
C ALA A 10 3.57 3.43 -9.87
N GLY A 11 2.77 2.37 -9.85
CA GLY A 11 2.97 1.23 -10.72
C GLY A 11 2.01 1.22 -11.91
N PRO A 12 2.15 0.23 -12.79
CA PRO A 12 1.38 0.16 -14.03
C PRO A 12 -0.11 -0.08 -13.74
N VAL A 13 -0.96 0.67 -14.43
CA VAL A 13 -2.42 0.62 -14.31
C VAL A 13 -2.98 -0.71 -14.85
N ASN A 14 -2.34 -1.23 -15.91
CA ASN A 14 -2.72 -2.48 -16.54
C ASN A 14 -1.89 -3.65 -16.00
N PRO A 15 -2.48 -4.86 -15.85
CA PRO A 15 -1.73 -6.06 -15.53
C PRO A 15 -0.60 -6.28 -16.52
N LEU A 16 0.61 -6.49 -16.01
CA LEU A 16 1.78 -6.81 -16.83
C LEU A 16 1.83 -8.31 -17.14
N LYS A 17 2.55 -8.65 -18.20
CA LYS A 17 2.87 -10.03 -18.55
C LYS A 17 4.35 -10.29 -18.37
N PHE A 18 4.70 -11.48 -17.89
CA PHE A 18 6.08 -11.93 -17.90
C PHE A 18 6.51 -12.20 -19.36
N ILE A 19 7.47 -11.42 -19.86
CA ILE A 19 8.03 -11.58 -21.22
C ILE A 19 9.09 -12.71 -21.22
N ALA A 20 9.74 -12.95 -20.09
CA ALA A 20 10.70 -14.04 -19.93
C ALA A 20 9.97 -15.37 -19.78
N GLY A 21 10.07 -16.25 -20.79
CA GLY A 21 9.51 -17.62 -20.77
C GLY A 21 8.51 -17.93 -21.90
N GLY A 22 8.10 -16.93 -22.71
CA GLY A 22 7.27 -17.16 -23.90
C GLY A 22 5.80 -17.54 -23.66
N GLY A 23 5.39 -17.74 -22.40
CA GLY A 23 4.02 -18.13 -22.03
C GLY A 23 2.99 -17.00 -22.00
N GLY A 24 3.43 -15.74 -21.95
CA GLY A 24 2.52 -14.60 -21.82
C GLY A 24 1.75 -14.58 -20.50
N ASP A 25 2.29 -15.23 -19.47
CA ASP A 25 1.66 -15.37 -18.16
C ASP A 25 1.43 -14.02 -17.51
N HIS A 26 0.22 -13.86 -16.94
CA HIS A 26 -0.17 -12.65 -16.25
C HIS A 26 0.54 -12.54 -14.91
N LEU A 27 1.12 -11.37 -14.64
CA LEU A 27 1.67 -11.05 -13.34
C LEU A 27 0.51 -10.82 -12.37
N THR A 28 0.23 -11.82 -11.53
CA THR A 28 -0.92 -11.84 -10.61
C THR A 28 -0.72 -10.96 -9.39
N ASP A 29 0.52 -10.69 -9.00
CA ASP A 29 0.84 -9.83 -7.86
C ASP A 29 2.25 -9.24 -7.97
N ILE A 30 2.47 -8.10 -7.32
CA ILE A 30 3.80 -7.50 -7.14
C ILE A 30 4.11 -7.45 -5.65
N ASN A 31 5.01 -8.32 -5.21
CA ASN A 31 5.62 -8.19 -3.90
C ASN A 31 6.71 -7.11 -3.97
N PHE A 32 6.61 -6.10 -3.12
CA PHE A 32 7.69 -5.15 -2.89
C PHE A 32 8.04 -5.15 -1.41
N SER A 33 9.33 -5.06 -1.12
CA SER A 33 9.86 -4.95 0.23
C SER A 33 10.56 -3.60 0.36
N GLY A 34 10.19 -2.82 1.38
CA GLY A 34 10.92 -1.64 1.80
C GLY A 34 11.66 -1.95 3.11
N GLY A 35 12.96 -1.68 3.16
CA GLY A 35 13.73 -1.69 4.41
C GLY A 35 13.97 -0.26 4.87
N THR A 36 13.93 -0.02 6.18
CA THR A 36 14.59 1.17 6.72
C THR A 36 16.09 0.90 6.66
N GLY A 37 16.84 1.76 5.97
CA GLY A 37 18.30 1.71 6.06
C GLY A 37 18.78 1.99 7.49
N THR A 38 20.10 2.06 7.71
CA THR A 38 20.64 2.54 8.99
C THR A 38 20.22 4.00 9.22
N GLY A 39 19.24 4.23 10.09
CA GLY A 39 18.69 5.56 10.37
C GLY A 39 17.59 5.55 11.43
N LYS A 40 17.29 6.72 12.01
CA LYS A 40 16.27 6.89 13.08
C LYS A 40 14.83 6.92 12.55
N VAL A 41 14.51 6.09 11.56
CA VAL A 41 13.14 5.99 11.04
C VAL A 41 12.36 5.02 11.93
N GLY A 42 11.39 5.54 12.66
CA GLY A 42 10.58 4.76 13.58
C GLY A 42 9.50 3.95 12.87
N LEU A 43 8.87 4.53 11.83
CA LEU A 43 7.85 3.89 11.01
C LEU A 43 8.07 4.26 9.54
N ALA A 44 7.88 3.31 8.63
CA ALA A 44 7.92 3.53 7.20
C ALA A 44 6.73 2.84 6.52
N PHE A 45 6.05 3.57 5.65
CA PHE A 45 4.97 3.09 4.83
C PHE A 45 5.37 3.21 3.35
N GLY A 46 5.40 2.08 2.66
CA GLY A 46 5.55 2.02 1.21
C GLY A 46 4.21 1.73 0.56
N LEU A 47 3.79 2.55 -0.40
CA LEU A 47 2.59 2.37 -1.19
C LEU A 47 2.98 2.06 -2.63
N LEU A 48 2.34 1.05 -3.23
CA LEU A 48 2.51 0.69 -4.64
C LEU A 48 1.15 0.46 -5.27
N SER A 49 0.87 1.16 -6.37
CA SER A 49 -0.30 0.85 -7.21
C SER A 49 0.01 -0.24 -8.23
N TYR A 50 -0.86 -1.23 -8.38
CA TYR A 50 -0.73 -2.24 -9.44
C TYR A 50 -2.09 -2.83 -9.82
N ALA A 51 -2.37 -2.94 -11.12
CA ALA A 51 -3.54 -3.63 -11.67
C ALA A 51 -4.89 -3.21 -11.02
N GLY A 52 -5.05 -1.91 -10.75
CA GLY A 52 -6.26 -1.36 -10.12
C GLY A 52 -6.34 -1.49 -8.60
N GLY A 53 -5.33 -2.06 -7.95
CA GLY A 53 -5.21 -2.11 -6.49
C GLY A 53 -4.09 -1.21 -5.95
N ILE A 54 -4.17 -0.88 -4.67
CA ILE A 54 -3.07 -0.30 -3.89
C ILE A 54 -2.58 -1.36 -2.91
N ARG A 55 -1.26 -1.47 -2.80
CA ARG A 55 -0.58 -2.31 -1.82
C ARG A 55 0.15 -1.39 -0.84
N ILE A 56 0.06 -1.69 0.44
CA ILE A 56 0.71 -0.95 1.52
C ILE A 56 1.62 -1.91 2.26
N VAL A 57 2.89 -1.51 2.45
CA VAL A 57 3.88 -2.26 3.22
C VAL A 57 4.32 -1.39 4.38
N THR A 58 4.18 -1.92 5.59
CA THR A 58 4.55 -1.26 6.83
C THR A 58 5.84 -1.87 7.36
N HIS A 59 6.82 -1.01 7.64
CA HIS A 59 8.03 -1.36 8.37
C HIS A 59 8.13 -0.50 9.62
N SER A 60 8.64 -1.07 10.70
CA SER A 60 8.78 -0.38 11.97
C SER A 60 10.07 -0.75 12.67
N ASP A 61 10.66 0.22 13.37
CA ASP A 61 11.72 -0.06 14.32
C ASP A 61 11.12 -0.79 15.54
N LYS A 62 11.82 -1.83 16.02
CA LYS A 62 11.39 -2.64 17.15
C LYS A 62 11.35 -1.87 18.48
N SER A 63 12.01 -0.70 18.58
CA SER A 63 11.84 0.19 19.71
C SER A 63 10.50 0.96 19.70
N ILE A 64 9.79 0.96 18.56
CA ILE A 64 8.50 1.64 18.38
C ILE A 64 7.36 0.62 18.37
N LEU A 65 7.46 -0.41 17.52
CA LEU A 65 6.54 -1.55 17.49
C LEU A 65 7.33 -2.83 17.81
N PRO A 66 7.21 -3.36 19.05
CA PRO A 66 8.14 -4.34 19.59
C PRO A 66 8.07 -5.72 18.94
N ASP A 67 6.94 -6.06 18.34
CA ASP A 67 6.71 -7.38 17.76
C ASP A 67 5.87 -7.30 16.49
N ASP A 68 5.77 -8.43 15.79
CA ASP A 68 5.05 -8.52 14.53
C ASP A 68 3.54 -8.44 14.74
N LEU A 69 3.03 -8.76 15.93
CA LEU A 69 1.61 -8.63 16.27
C LEU A 69 1.20 -7.15 16.33
N ALA A 70 2.04 -6.28 16.88
CA ALA A 70 1.82 -4.84 16.90
C ALA A 70 1.79 -4.25 15.48
N VAL A 71 2.65 -4.75 14.58
CA VAL A 71 2.64 -4.36 13.17
C VAL A 71 1.38 -4.86 12.46
N GLU A 72 0.97 -6.10 12.74
CA GLU A 72 -0.25 -6.68 12.18
C GLU A 72 -1.50 -5.92 12.65
N GLN A 73 -1.56 -5.54 13.93
CA GLN A 73 -2.65 -4.75 14.47
C GLN A 73 -2.70 -3.37 13.80
N LEU A 74 -1.57 -2.68 13.66
CA LEU A 74 -1.50 -1.42 12.92
C LEU A 74 -2.02 -1.57 11.49
N ASN A 75 -1.66 -2.65 10.79
CA ASN A 75 -2.15 -2.91 9.44
C ASN A 75 -3.68 -3.13 9.42
N LYS A 76 -4.25 -3.82 10.42
CA LYS A 76 -5.71 -3.99 10.55
C LYS A 76 -6.41 -2.66 10.81
N ASP A 77 -5.85 -1.82 11.68
CA ASP A 77 -6.41 -0.51 12.00
C ASP A 77 -6.41 0.42 10.78
N ILE A 78 -5.32 0.41 10.00
CA ILE A 78 -5.23 1.15 8.73
C ILE A 78 -6.31 0.69 7.75
N MET A 79 -6.52 -0.62 7.60
CA MET A 79 -7.55 -1.15 6.70
C MET A 79 -8.97 -0.79 7.17
N ALA A 80 -9.25 -0.86 8.46
CA ALA A 80 -10.53 -0.45 9.02
C ALA A 80 -10.83 1.02 8.75
N GLU A 81 -9.84 1.91 8.88
CA GLU A 81 -9.98 3.32 8.54
C GLU A 81 -10.29 3.52 7.04
N PHE A 82 -9.61 2.80 6.14
CA PHE A 82 -9.95 2.85 4.71
C PHE A 82 -11.39 2.41 4.41
N GLU A 83 -11.86 1.35 5.08
CA GLU A 83 -13.24 0.89 4.94
C GLU A 83 -14.23 1.96 5.42
N LEU A 84 -14.00 2.57 6.59
CA LEU A 84 -14.81 3.66 7.10
C LEU A 84 -14.83 4.86 6.15
N MET A 85 -13.68 5.25 5.59
CA MET A 85 -13.57 6.33 4.61
C MET A 85 -14.30 6.01 3.30
N SER A 86 -14.26 4.76 2.85
CA SER A 86 -14.96 4.33 1.63
C SER A 86 -16.49 4.40 1.77
N GLN A 87 -17.01 4.19 2.98
CA GLN A 87 -18.44 4.27 3.29
C GLN A 87 -18.93 5.71 3.50
N SER A 88 -18.04 6.59 3.95
CA SER A 88 -18.34 7.98 4.31
C SER A 88 -18.02 8.99 3.21
N THR A 89 -17.39 8.56 2.11
CA THR A 89 -17.18 9.42 0.93
C THR A 89 -18.41 9.36 0.02
N PRO A 90 -19.29 10.39 -0.02
CA PRO A 90 -20.23 10.50 -1.13
C PRO A 90 -19.43 10.64 -2.42
N VAL A 91 -19.70 9.78 -3.40
CA VAL A 91 -19.14 9.89 -4.75
C VAL A 91 -19.67 11.19 -5.37
N PHE A 92 -18.99 12.30 -5.14
CA PHE A 92 -19.26 13.57 -5.80
C PHE A 92 -18.92 13.40 -7.29
N GLY A 93 -19.91 13.04 -8.10
CA GLY A 93 -19.69 12.88 -9.54
C GLY A 93 -20.78 12.20 -10.38
N GLN A 94 -21.86 11.64 -9.81
CA GLN A 94 -22.90 10.98 -10.64
C GLN A 94 -24.12 11.84 -11.02
N GLU A 95 -24.23 13.11 -10.60
CA GLU A 95 -25.43 13.93 -10.88
C GLU A 95 -25.25 15.15 -11.82
N ILE A 96 -24.18 15.27 -12.61
CA ILE A 96 -23.98 16.48 -13.47
C ILE A 96 -24.21 16.22 -14.97
N PHE A 97 -24.49 14.99 -15.41
CA PHE A 97 -24.79 14.71 -16.83
C PHE A 97 -25.99 13.78 -17.02
N ALA A 98 -27.13 14.13 -16.44
CA ALA A 98 -28.41 13.79 -17.06
C ALA A 98 -28.84 15.01 -17.89
N LYS A 99 -28.57 14.96 -19.19
CA LYS A 99 -29.26 15.80 -20.18
C LYS A 99 -30.63 15.22 -20.45
#